data_AF-A0A6J2UNA2-F1
#
_entry.id   AF-A0A6J2UNA2-F1
#
_cell.length_a   1.000
_cell.length_b   1.000
_cell.length_c   1.000
_cell.angle_alpha   90.00
_cell.angle_beta   90.00
_cell.angle_gamma   90.00
#
_symmetry.space_group_name_H-M   'P 1'
#
loop_
_entity.id
_entity.type
_entity.pdbx_description
1 polymer ?
#
loop_
_entity_poly.entity_id
_entity_poly.type
_entity_poly.pdbx_seq_one_letter_code
_entity_poly.pdbx_strand_id
1 'polypeptide(L)'
;MGCYNSKACSPDSQRKKKNKVKQGKKNSKEIGAQDGSGKLPLDELCAGVEKRLEQYVWQVKVLQDALEAEGNLERDKLLKTNLHGDLCLLVHSITEKVKQDTANELQGPHAEQMRKTFEEHTSKLQELEQLHTEEKKTLTETHLAERNEMKEQIESLTGELKHFTELKRRVEASTLKKDLQRNIETHGSPGAFWEQEQESLLFVIEMKSESIQEQRNRLLQMEALAEKKLSLEDQLVHVLQQNEDLRVRMENYQTLIQQLSKEQRDLQEALERQCMENQKLSQEKEELLFKLLHNQDSSRSSRSSFHMSAPVPQASVS
;
A
#
# COMPACT_ATOMS: atom_id res chain seq x y z
N MET A 1 5.42 15.92 -0.67
CA MET A 1 3.95 15.92 -0.61
C MET A 1 3.52 14.67 0.15
N GLY A 2 3.00 14.84 1.37
CA GLY A 2 2.23 13.83 2.12
C GLY A 2 2.99 12.67 2.80
N CYS A 3 3.58 12.93 3.97
CA CYS A 3 3.86 11.96 5.04
C CYS A 3 2.52 11.40 5.60
N TYR A 4 2.39 10.27 6.32
CA TYR A 4 3.03 9.79 7.57
C TYR A 4 2.84 8.26 7.65
N ASN A 5 3.88 7.43 7.82
CA ASN A 5 4.65 7.05 9.02
C ASN A 5 3.94 6.24 10.11
N SER A 6 4.62 5.13 10.43
CA SER A 6 4.34 4.09 11.42
C SER A 6 4.68 4.47 12.86
N LYS A 7 4.20 3.57 13.75
CA LYS A 7 4.74 3.12 15.05
C LYS A 7 4.47 3.92 16.34
N ALA A 8 3.80 3.19 17.23
CA ALA A 8 4.12 2.89 18.63
C ALA A 8 4.24 4.04 19.64
N CYS A 9 3.43 3.95 20.71
CA CYS A 9 3.93 4.16 22.07
C CYS A 9 2.89 3.69 23.11
N SER A 10 3.25 2.71 23.94
CA SER A 10 2.88 2.76 25.36
C SER A 10 3.96 3.58 26.07
N PRO A 11 3.62 4.34 27.12
CA PRO A 11 3.96 3.84 28.44
C PRO A 11 2.97 4.20 29.56
N ASP A 12 3.11 3.40 30.61
CA ASP A 12 2.54 3.50 31.94
C ASP A 12 2.81 4.86 32.64
N SER A 13 1.89 5.30 33.50
CA SER A 13 2.17 6.30 34.54
C SER A 13 1.14 6.28 35.66
N GLN A 14 1.56 5.67 36.77
CA GLN A 14 0.98 5.89 38.09
C GLN A 14 1.10 7.36 38.51
N ARG A 15 0.07 7.95 39.13
CA ARG A 15 0.22 8.92 40.24
C ARG A 15 -1.09 9.18 41.02
N LYS A 16 -1.12 8.57 42.21
CA LYS A 16 -1.48 9.10 43.54
C LYS A 16 -2.36 10.38 43.65
N LYS A 17 -3.34 10.20 44.56
CA LYS A 17 -3.69 11.05 45.74
C LYS A 17 -4.76 12.15 45.60
N LYS A 18 -5.76 11.97 46.48
CA LYS A 18 -6.23 12.87 47.57
C LYS A 18 -7.49 13.71 47.35
N ASN A 19 -8.42 13.45 48.28
CA ASN A 19 -9.17 14.38 49.13
C ASN A 19 -10.33 15.16 48.51
N LYS A 20 -11.54 14.95 49.06
CA LYS A 20 -12.12 15.94 49.99
C LYS A 20 -13.27 15.36 50.83
N VAL A 21 -12.98 15.09 52.10
CA VAL A 21 -13.94 15.26 53.19
C VAL A 21 -13.91 16.74 53.60
N LYS A 22 -15.07 17.40 53.59
CA LYS A 22 -15.44 18.64 54.31
C LYS A 22 -16.96 18.51 54.50
N GLN A 23 -17.53 18.21 55.67
CA GLN A 23 -17.43 18.77 57.02
C GLN A 23 -18.03 20.20 57.16
N GLY A 24 -19.07 20.30 58.00
CA GLY A 24 -19.65 21.52 58.61
C GLY A 24 -20.99 21.93 57.99
N LYS A 25 -22.09 22.19 58.72
CA LYS A 25 -22.30 22.60 60.13
C LYS A 25 -23.68 22.09 60.59
N LYS A 26 -23.80 21.40 61.73
CA LYS A 26 -24.18 21.95 63.06
C LYS A 26 -25.16 23.14 62.99
N ASN A 27 -26.41 22.88 63.39
CA ASN A 27 -27.17 23.77 64.26
C ASN A 27 -27.95 22.93 65.28
N SER A 28 -27.28 22.65 66.39
CA SER A 28 -27.89 22.41 67.70
C SER A 28 -28.12 23.77 68.36
N LYS A 29 -29.38 24.16 68.55
CA LYS A 29 -29.88 25.23 69.45
C LYS A 29 -31.36 24.94 69.68
N GLU A 30 -31.95 25.10 70.84
CA GLU A 30 -31.51 25.20 72.22
C GLU A 30 -32.85 25.03 72.96
N ILE A 31 -32.85 24.25 74.03
CA ILE A 31 -34.03 24.04 74.86
C ILE A 31 -34.35 25.40 75.51
N GLY A 32 -35.40 26.06 75.02
CA GLY A 32 -36.04 27.17 75.70
C GLY A 32 -37.17 26.63 76.55
N ALA A 33 -36.87 26.34 77.82
CA ALA A 33 -37.90 26.20 78.83
C ALA A 33 -38.59 27.56 79.01
N GLN A 34 -39.87 27.64 78.70
CA GLN A 34 -40.77 28.60 79.32
C GLN A 34 -41.88 27.85 80.01
N ASP A 35 -41.75 27.87 81.34
CA ASP A 35 -42.75 27.55 82.33
C ASP A 35 -43.98 28.42 82.07
N GLY A 36 -45.10 27.75 81.83
CA GLY A 36 -46.38 28.34 81.44
C GLY A 36 -47.47 27.38 81.84
N SER A 37 -47.79 27.40 83.12
CA SER A 37 -48.85 26.65 83.77
C SER A 37 -50.23 26.94 83.16
N GLY A 38 -50.55 26.23 82.07
CA GLY A 38 -51.88 26.15 81.49
C GLY A 38 -52.28 24.69 81.41
N LYS A 39 -53.20 24.25 82.28
CA LYS A 39 -53.86 22.95 82.18
C LYS A 39 -54.57 22.88 80.81
N LEU A 40 -54.00 22.14 79.87
CA LEU A 40 -54.66 21.73 78.63
C LEU A 40 -55.00 20.23 78.72
N PRO A 41 -56.14 19.78 78.17
CA PRO A 41 -56.69 18.47 78.46
C PRO A 41 -55.81 17.36 77.85
N LEU A 42 -55.58 16.29 78.62
CA LEU A 42 -54.87 15.08 78.19
C LEU A 42 -55.47 14.46 76.90
N ASP A 43 -56.75 14.74 76.60
CA ASP A 43 -57.49 14.29 75.43
C ASP A 43 -57.00 14.88 74.09
N GLU A 44 -56.41 16.09 74.08
CA GLU A 44 -56.08 16.79 72.83
C GLU A 44 -54.73 16.33 72.22
N LEU A 45 -53.80 15.89 73.08
CA LEU A 45 -52.56 15.21 72.70
C LEU A 45 -52.82 13.75 72.28
N CYS A 46 -53.71 13.04 72.97
CA CYS A 46 -54.12 11.68 72.58
C CYS A 46 -54.82 11.66 71.21
N ALA A 47 -55.75 12.59 70.96
CA ALA A 47 -56.45 12.70 69.67
C ALA A 47 -55.51 13.00 68.49
N GLY A 48 -54.41 13.73 68.72
CA GLY A 48 -53.38 13.99 67.70
C GLY A 48 -52.53 12.76 67.36
N VAL A 49 -52.27 11.90 68.35
CA VAL A 49 -51.53 10.65 68.18
C VAL A 49 -52.41 9.58 67.51
N GLU A 50 -53.69 9.48 67.88
CA GLU A 50 -54.67 8.57 67.26
C GLU A 50 -54.87 8.90 65.78
N LYS A 51 -55.07 10.17 65.41
CA LYS A 51 -55.19 10.57 64.00
C LYS A 51 -53.96 10.23 63.18
N ARG A 52 -52.76 10.39 63.77
CA ARG A 52 -51.50 10.05 63.11
C ARG A 52 -51.35 8.53 62.96
N LEU A 53 -51.80 7.75 63.95
CA LEU A 53 -51.84 6.29 63.89
C LEU A 53 -52.83 5.81 62.81
N GLU A 54 -54.04 6.36 62.75
CA GLU A 54 -55.04 6.07 61.70
C GLU A 54 -54.48 6.35 60.30
N GLN A 55 -53.75 7.45 60.14
CA GLN A 55 -53.10 7.82 58.89
C GLN A 55 -51.99 6.84 58.49
N TYR A 56 -51.25 6.29 59.46
CA TYR A 56 -50.27 5.23 59.18
C TYR A 56 -50.93 3.89 58.89
N VAL A 57 -51.99 3.51 59.61
CA VAL A 57 -52.77 2.29 59.34
C VAL A 57 -53.35 2.30 57.93
N TRP A 58 -53.89 3.46 57.50
CA TRP A 58 -54.37 3.62 56.12
C TRP A 58 -53.25 3.50 55.09
N GLN A 59 -52.09 4.14 55.31
CA GLN A 59 -50.93 4.02 54.41
C GLN A 59 -50.43 2.58 54.31
N VAL A 60 -50.39 1.84 55.42
CA VAL A 60 -49.98 0.42 55.43
C VAL A 60 -50.96 -0.42 54.63
N LYS A 61 -52.27 -0.17 54.75
CA LYS A 61 -53.28 -0.91 53.99
C LYS A 61 -53.13 -0.70 52.47
N VAL A 62 -52.93 0.54 52.04
CA VAL A 62 -52.67 0.88 50.63
C VAL A 62 -51.41 0.18 50.11
N LEU A 63 -50.33 0.16 50.89
CA LEU A 63 -49.09 -0.51 50.51
C LEU A 63 -49.26 -2.03 50.45
N GLN A 64 -50.08 -2.59 51.34
CA GLN A 64 -50.39 -4.01 51.34
C GLN A 64 -51.22 -4.39 50.10
N ASP A 65 -52.25 -3.63 49.76
CA ASP A 65 -53.04 -3.83 48.53
C ASP A 65 -52.15 -3.72 47.28
N ALA A 66 -51.16 -2.81 47.28
CA ALA A 66 -50.19 -2.68 46.20
C ALA A 66 -49.18 -3.84 46.11
N LEU A 67 -48.88 -4.50 47.23
CA LEU A 67 -48.06 -5.73 47.25
C LEU A 67 -48.85 -6.94 46.77
N GLU A 68 -50.13 -7.01 47.13
CA GLU A 68 -51.05 -8.11 46.77
C GLU A 68 -51.54 -8.03 45.31
N ALA A 69 -51.56 -6.84 44.69
CA ALA A 69 -51.88 -6.69 43.28
C ALA A 69 -50.93 -7.51 42.39
N GLU A 70 -51.43 -8.16 41.33
CA GLU A 70 -50.64 -9.11 40.52
C GLU A 70 -49.79 -8.41 39.45
N GLY A 71 -50.27 -7.28 38.90
CA GLY A 71 -49.66 -6.62 37.74
C GLY A 71 -48.89 -5.34 38.06
N ASN A 72 -47.73 -5.14 37.42
CA ASN A 72 -46.91 -3.92 37.61
C ASN A 72 -47.69 -2.62 37.33
N LEU A 73 -48.58 -2.61 36.34
CA LEU A 73 -49.44 -1.45 36.04
C LEU A 73 -50.46 -1.14 37.14
N GLU A 74 -50.96 -2.17 37.82
CA GLU A 74 -51.94 -2.05 38.89
C GLU A 74 -51.28 -1.57 40.19
N ARG A 75 -50.13 -2.15 40.53
CA ARG A 75 -49.26 -1.68 41.63
C ARG A 75 -48.91 -0.20 41.46
N ASP A 76 -48.55 0.20 40.23
CA ASP A 76 -48.14 1.58 39.94
C ASP A 76 -49.30 2.58 40.02
N LYS A 77 -50.50 2.15 39.62
CA LYS A 77 -51.73 2.96 39.78
C LYS A 77 -52.06 3.19 41.25
N LEU A 78 -52.03 2.14 42.07
CA LEU A 78 -52.33 2.21 43.51
C LEU A 78 -51.33 3.10 44.27
N LEU A 79 -50.04 3.07 43.90
CA LEU A 79 -49.02 3.93 44.48
C LEU A 79 -49.16 5.40 44.03
N LYS A 80 -49.53 5.64 42.76
CA LYS A 80 -49.73 6.99 42.20
C LYS A 80 -50.98 7.69 42.73
N THR A 81 -52.08 6.97 42.97
CA THR A 81 -53.33 7.57 43.49
C THR A 81 -53.21 8.00 44.95
N ASN A 82 -52.31 7.37 45.72
CA ASN A 82 -52.18 7.57 47.16
C ASN A 82 -50.91 8.34 47.58
N LEU A 83 -50.44 9.26 46.74
CA LEU A 83 -49.28 10.14 46.98
C LEU A 83 -49.42 11.12 48.17
N HIS A 84 -50.52 11.08 48.90
CA HIS A 84 -50.78 11.98 50.03
C HIS A 84 -50.18 11.47 51.36
N GLY A 85 -49.72 10.22 51.42
CA GLY A 85 -49.03 9.66 52.58
C GLY A 85 -47.52 9.57 52.40
N ASP A 86 -46.75 10.00 53.40
CA ASP A 86 -45.28 10.01 53.39
C ASP A 86 -44.65 8.64 53.08
N LEU A 87 -45.23 7.54 53.58
CA LEU A 87 -44.76 6.18 53.30
C LEU A 87 -45.06 5.75 51.85
N CYS A 88 -46.25 6.09 51.34
CA CYS A 88 -46.64 5.79 49.96
C CYS A 88 -45.77 6.55 48.96
N LEU A 89 -45.45 7.81 49.26
CA LEU A 89 -44.50 8.64 48.50
C LEU A 89 -43.10 8.02 48.45
N LEU A 90 -42.58 7.59 49.60
CA LEU A 90 -41.25 6.97 49.67
C LEU A 90 -41.18 5.67 48.88
N VAL A 91 -42.18 4.79 49.03
CA VAL A 91 -42.25 3.52 48.28
C VAL A 91 -42.36 3.77 46.78
N HIS A 92 -43.19 4.74 46.36
CA HIS A 92 -43.28 5.11 44.95
C HIS A 92 -41.93 5.63 44.40
N SER A 93 -41.26 6.51 45.15
CA SER A 93 -39.94 7.05 44.77
C SER A 93 -38.87 5.97 44.66
N ILE A 94 -38.82 5.03 45.61
CA ILE A 94 -37.89 3.89 45.57
C ILE A 94 -38.22 2.99 44.37
N THR A 95 -39.50 2.72 44.12
CA THR A 95 -39.96 1.87 43.02
C THR A 95 -39.56 2.47 41.67
N GLU A 96 -39.78 3.77 41.46
CA GLU A 96 -39.36 4.47 40.24
C GLU A 96 -37.84 4.48 40.09
N LYS A 97 -37.10 4.70 41.18
CA LYS A 97 -35.64 4.66 41.16
C LYS A 97 -35.12 3.26 40.80
N VAL A 98 -35.67 2.20 41.39
CA VAL A 98 -35.31 0.81 41.05
C VAL A 98 -35.64 0.50 39.59
N LYS A 99 -36.80 0.93 39.08
CA LYS A 99 -37.14 0.76 37.66
C LYS A 99 -36.13 1.47 36.75
N GLN A 100 -35.76 2.71 37.09
CA GLN A 100 -34.80 3.48 36.32
C GLN A 100 -33.39 2.84 36.35
N ASP A 101 -32.91 2.45 37.52
CA ASP A 101 -31.61 1.81 37.70
C ASP A 101 -31.58 0.46 36.97
N THR A 102 -32.64 -0.35 37.08
CA THR A 102 -32.77 -1.62 36.34
C THR A 102 -32.81 -1.41 34.82
N ALA A 103 -33.54 -0.39 34.35
CA ALA A 103 -33.60 -0.05 32.92
C ALA A 103 -32.22 0.40 32.40
N ASN A 104 -31.49 1.22 33.17
CA ASN A 104 -30.14 1.66 32.83
C ASN A 104 -29.15 0.48 32.80
N GLU A 105 -29.22 -0.43 33.79
CA GLU A 105 -28.38 -1.63 33.85
C GLU A 105 -28.61 -2.58 32.68
N LEU A 106 -29.85 -2.72 32.21
CA LEU A 106 -30.19 -3.59 31.08
C LEU A 106 -29.96 -2.94 29.71
N GLN A 107 -29.98 -1.60 29.62
CA GLN A 107 -29.84 -0.89 28.34
C GLN A 107 -28.46 -1.09 27.70
N GLY A 108 -27.39 -1.01 28.51
CA GLY A 108 -26.01 -1.24 28.06
C GLY A 108 -25.80 -2.63 27.42
N PRO A 109 -26.02 -3.74 28.15
CA PRO A 109 -25.81 -5.08 27.62
C PRO A 109 -26.77 -5.42 26.48
N HIS A 110 -28.00 -4.90 26.48
CA HIS A 110 -28.90 -5.10 25.34
C HIS A 110 -28.39 -4.38 24.08
N ALA A 111 -27.89 -3.15 24.22
CA ALA A 111 -27.30 -2.42 23.08
C ALA A 111 -26.02 -3.09 22.57
N GLU A 112 -25.17 -3.60 23.47
CA GLU A 112 -23.98 -4.37 23.09
C GLU A 112 -24.34 -5.68 22.38
N GLN A 113 -25.34 -6.42 22.88
CA GLN A 113 -25.81 -7.65 22.27
C GLN A 113 -26.36 -7.39 20.86
N MET A 114 -27.19 -6.36 20.70
CA MET A 114 -27.71 -5.93 19.40
C MET A 114 -26.61 -5.53 18.43
N ARG A 115 -25.59 -4.81 18.90
CA ARG A 115 -24.45 -4.41 18.09
C ARG A 115 -23.64 -5.63 17.66
N LYS A 116 -23.35 -6.55 18.57
CA LYS A 116 -22.59 -7.77 18.28
C LYS A 116 -23.31 -8.66 17.26
N THR A 117 -24.61 -8.89 17.44
CA THR A 117 -25.39 -9.68 16.48
C THR A 117 -25.42 -8.99 15.11
N PHE A 118 -25.59 -7.67 15.07
CA PHE A 118 -25.56 -6.91 13.83
C PHE A 118 -24.19 -6.98 13.11
N GLU A 119 -23.09 -6.80 13.85
CA GLU A 119 -21.72 -6.93 13.33
C GLU A 119 -21.47 -8.35 12.80
N GLU A 120 -21.87 -9.40 13.53
CA GLU A 120 -21.74 -10.80 13.09
C GLU A 120 -22.56 -11.10 11.82
N HIS A 121 -23.80 -10.62 11.75
CA HIS A 121 -24.64 -10.78 10.55
C HIS A 121 -24.05 -10.05 9.35
N THR A 122 -23.53 -8.84 9.56
CA THR A 122 -22.89 -8.05 8.51
C THR A 122 -21.62 -8.72 7.99
N SER A 123 -20.76 -9.23 8.88
CA SER A 123 -19.54 -9.96 8.51
C SER A 123 -19.88 -11.21 7.69
N LYS A 124 -20.86 -12.01 8.15
CA LYS A 124 -21.29 -13.23 7.43
C LYS A 124 -21.85 -12.92 6.05
N LEU A 125 -22.59 -11.82 5.90
CA LEU A 125 -23.10 -11.39 4.59
C LEU A 125 -21.96 -10.98 3.66
N GLN A 126 -20.98 -10.23 4.15
CA GLN A 126 -19.81 -9.83 3.35
C GLN A 126 -18.96 -11.04 2.93
N GLU A 127 -18.72 -11.98 3.83
CA GLU A 127 -18.02 -13.24 3.52
C GLU A 127 -18.78 -14.06 2.47
N LEU A 128 -20.11 -14.16 2.59
CA LEU A 128 -20.94 -14.88 1.62
C LEU A 128 -20.93 -14.21 0.25
N GLU A 129 -21.00 -12.87 0.21
CA GLU A 129 -20.88 -12.10 -1.03
C GLU A 129 -19.50 -12.30 -1.68
N GLN A 130 -18.42 -12.26 -0.90
CA GLN A 130 -17.07 -12.51 -1.39
C GLN A 130 -16.96 -13.91 -1.99
N LEU A 131 -17.35 -14.95 -1.25
CA LEU A 131 -17.32 -16.33 -1.73
C LEU A 131 -18.14 -16.50 -3.01
N HIS A 132 -19.34 -15.95 -3.06
CA HIS A 132 -20.18 -16.01 -4.26
C HIS A 132 -19.52 -15.31 -5.46
N THR A 133 -18.85 -14.17 -5.26
CA THR A 133 -18.14 -13.49 -6.36
C THR A 133 -16.92 -14.29 -6.83
N GLU A 134 -16.20 -14.94 -5.93
CA GLU A 134 -15.05 -15.79 -6.25
C GLU A 134 -15.49 -17.08 -6.97
N GLU A 135 -16.53 -17.75 -6.49
CA GLU A 135 -17.14 -18.92 -7.14
C GLU A 135 -17.65 -18.56 -8.53
N LYS A 136 -18.35 -17.43 -8.68
CA LYS A 136 -18.82 -16.98 -9.98
C LYS A 136 -17.65 -16.71 -10.94
N LYS A 137 -16.59 -16.06 -10.46
CA LYS A 137 -15.40 -15.78 -11.27
C LYS A 137 -14.73 -17.07 -11.72
N THR A 138 -14.43 -17.96 -10.79
CA THR A 138 -13.79 -19.25 -11.09
C THR A 138 -14.61 -20.08 -12.06
N LEU A 139 -15.93 -20.15 -11.87
CA LEU A 139 -16.84 -20.84 -12.80
C LEU A 139 -16.83 -20.22 -14.20
N THR A 140 -16.79 -18.88 -14.31
CA THR A 140 -16.71 -18.23 -15.64
C THR A 140 -15.36 -18.46 -16.32
N GLU A 141 -14.28 -18.49 -15.56
CA GLU A 141 -12.93 -18.75 -16.06
C GLU A 141 -12.77 -20.19 -16.56
N THR A 142 -13.24 -21.17 -15.77
CA THR A 142 -13.21 -22.59 -16.17
C THR A 142 -14.07 -22.84 -17.41
N HIS A 143 -15.29 -22.32 -17.43
CA HIS A 143 -16.17 -22.46 -18.60
C HIS A 143 -15.56 -21.81 -19.86
N LEU A 144 -14.90 -20.65 -19.73
CA LEU A 144 -14.23 -20.02 -20.87
C LEU A 144 -13.02 -20.85 -21.35
N ALA A 145 -12.24 -21.41 -20.43
CA ALA A 145 -11.11 -22.28 -20.75
C ALA A 145 -11.58 -23.53 -21.51
N GLU A 146 -12.57 -24.25 -20.97
CA GLU A 146 -13.16 -25.44 -21.61
C GLU A 146 -13.75 -25.11 -23.00
N ARG A 147 -14.42 -23.95 -23.12
CA ARG A 147 -14.96 -23.50 -24.41
C ARG A 147 -13.86 -23.24 -25.44
N ASN A 148 -12.74 -22.65 -25.02
CA ASN A 148 -11.62 -22.37 -25.90
C ASN A 148 -10.91 -23.66 -26.32
N GLU A 149 -10.70 -24.59 -25.39
CA GLU A 149 -10.14 -25.91 -25.68
C GLU A 149 -11.00 -26.67 -26.69
N MET A 150 -12.33 -26.70 -26.48
CA MET A 150 -13.25 -27.31 -27.45
C MET A 150 -13.21 -26.63 -28.82
N LYS A 151 -13.04 -25.30 -28.85
CA LYS A 151 -12.92 -24.53 -30.10
C LYS A 151 -11.64 -24.87 -30.84
N GLU A 152 -10.51 -25.00 -30.15
CA GLU A 152 -9.24 -25.43 -30.73
C GLU A 152 -9.34 -26.86 -31.29
N GLN A 153 -9.97 -27.78 -30.57
CA GLN A 153 -10.21 -29.15 -31.05
C GLN A 153 -11.08 -29.17 -32.32
N ILE A 154 -12.15 -28.38 -32.36
CA ILE A 154 -13.00 -28.25 -33.55
C ILE A 154 -12.19 -27.70 -34.73
N GLU A 155 -11.36 -26.69 -34.51
CA GLU A 155 -10.51 -26.10 -35.55
C GLU A 155 -9.49 -27.11 -36.09
N SER A 156 -8.84 -27.89 -35.22
CA SER A 156 -7.93 -28.98 -35.61
C SER A 156 -8.64 -30.04 -36.47
N LEU A 157 -9.76 -30.59 -35.97
CA LEU A 157 -10.54 -31.60 -36.70
C LEU A 157 -11.09 -31.07 -38.02
N THR A 158 -11.49 -29.79 -38.07
CA THR A 158 -11.91 -29.14 -39.32
C THR A 158 -10.75 -29.01 -40.31
N GLY A 159 -9.54 -28.72 -39.82
CA GLY A 159 -8.31 -28.70 -40.61
C GLY A 159 -7.99 -30.08 -41.20
N GLU A 160 -8.02 -31.12 -40.39
CA GLU A 160 -7.83 -32.51 -40.82
C GLU A 160 -8.88 -32.94 -41.85
N LEU A 161 -10.16 -32.63 -41.62
CA LEU A 161 -11.24 -32.95 -42.54
C LEU A 161 -11.04 -32.26 -43.90
N LYS A 162 -10.65 -30.98 -43.90
CA LYS A 162 -10.30 -30.26 -45.13
C LYS A 162 -9.13 -30.92 -45.85
N HIS A 163 -8.10 -31.33 -45.12
CA HIS A 163 -6.94 -32.03 -45.68
C HIS A 163 -7.35 -33.36 -46.34
N PHE A 164 -8.12 -34.20 -45.65
CA PHE A 164 -8.64 -35.46 -46.19
C PHE A 164 -9.55 -35.25 -47.40
N THR A 165 -10.39 -34.21 -47.37
CA THR A 165 -11.27 -33.87 -48.49
C THR A 165 -10.47 -33.47 -49.73
N GLU A 166 -9.44 -32.64 -49.56
CA GLU A 166 -8.56 -32.26 -50.66
C GLU A 166 -7.74 -33.46 -51.18
N LEU A 167 -7.24 -34.32 -50.29
CA LEU A 167 -6.54 -35.53 -50.68
C LEU A 167 -7.45 -36.46 -51.50
N LYS A 168 -8.68 -36.67 -51.05
CA LYS A 168 -9.70 -37.43 -51.79
C LYS A 168 -9.98 -36.82 -53.16
N ARG A 169 -10.16 -35.49 -53.23
CA ARG A 169 -10.36 -34.77 -54.49
C ARG A 169 -9.17 -34.96 -55.45
N ARG A 170 -7.93 -34.91 -54.95
CA ARG A 170 -6.72 -35.15 -55.76
C ARG A 170 -6.65 -36.58 -56.27
N VAL A 171 -7.00 -37.56 -55.44
CA VAL A 171 -7.06 -38.97 -55.84
C VAL A 171 -8.14 -39.19 -56.91
N GLU A 172 -9.32 -38.58 -56.76
CA GLU A 172 -10.41 -38.65 -57.75
C GLU A 172 -10.06 -37.92 -59.07
N ALA A 173 -9.38 -36.78 -58.98
CA ALA A 173 -8.89 -36.03 -60.14
C ALA A 173 -7.66 -36.66 -60.79
N SER A 174 -6.98 -37.58 -60.11
CA SER A 174 -5.80 -38.26 -60.62
C SER A 174 -6.16 -39.05 -61.88
N THR A 175 -5.28 -38.97 -62.89
CA THR A 175 -5.42 -39.78 -64.11
C THR A 175 -5.18 -41.26 -63.83
N LEU A 176 -4.58 -41.61 -62.68
CA LEU A 176 -4.21 -42.97 -62.31
C LEU A 176 -5.34 -43.97 -62.56
N LYS A 177 -6.58 -43.69 -62.12
CA LYS A 177 -7.70 -44.62 -62.34
C LYS A 177 -8.03 -44.82 -63.83
N LYS A 178 -7.96 -43.76 -64.63
CA LYS A 178 -8.21 -43.81 -66.09
C LYS A 178 -7.06 -44.51 -66.80
N ASP A 179 -5.84 -44.23 -66.40
CA ASP A 179 -4.62 -44.83 -66.94
C ASP A 179 -4.60 -46.33 -66.62
N LEU A 180 -4.91 -46.70 -65.38
CA LEU A 180 -5.06 -48.10 -64.97
C LEU A 180 -6.07 -48.83 -65.85
N GLN A 181 -7.24 -48.24 -66.04
CA GLN A 181 -8.30 -48.86 -66.84
C GLN A 181 -7.93 -48.98 -68.34
N ARG A 182 -7.38 -47.92 -68.93
CA ARG A 182 -6.85 -47.96 -70.31
C ARG A 182 -5.78 -49.03 -70.47
N ASN A 183 -4.94 -49.21 -69.46
CA ASN A 183 -3.84 -50.15 -69.49
C ASN A 183 -4.35 -51.60 -69.36
N ILE A 184 -5.37 -51.87 -68.52
CA ILE A 184 -6.06 -53.18 -68.47
C ILE A 184 -6.71 -53.51 -69.83
N GLU A 185 -7.32 -52.51 -70.47
CA GLU A 185 -7.94 -52.66 -71.80
C GLU A 185 -6.90 -52.95 -72.89
N THR A 186 -5.69 -52.38 -72.78
CA THR A 186 -4.63 -52.51 -73.78
C THR A 186 -3.80 -53.79 -73.59
N HIS A 187 -3.52 -54.17 -72.34
CA HIS A 187 -2.57 -55.23 -72.00
C HIS A 187 -3.19 -56.47 -71.34
N GLY A 188 -4.50 -56.45 -71.08
CA GLY A 188 -5.23 -57.57 -70.48
C GLY A 188 -5.31 -57.51 -68.95
N SER A 189 -5.81 -58.58 -68.32
CA SER A 189 -6.02 -58.63 -66.87
C SER A 189 -4.72 -58.50 -66.09
N PRO A 190 -4.77 -58.11 -64.80
CA PRO A 190 -3.61 -58.09 -63.91
C PRO A 190 -2.82 -59.40 -63.99
N GLY A 191 -1.53 -59.30 -64.33
CA GLY A 191 -0.60 -60.41 -64.61
C GLY A 191 0.82 -59.85 -64.69
N ALA A 192 1.77 -60.56 -65.32
CA ALA A 192 3.20 -60.20 -65.30
C ALA A 192 3.54 -58.74 -65.72
N PHE A 193 2.75 -58.15 -66.62
CA PHE A 193 2.92 -56.75 -67.02
C PHE A 193 2.69 -55.76 -65.85
N TRP A 194 1.71 -56.05 -64.98
CA TRP A 194 1.35 -55.19 -63.85
C TRP A 194 2.34 -55.30 -62.70
N GLU A 195 2.92 -56.48 -62.49
CA GLU A 195 4.03 -56.68 -61.56
C GLU A 195 5.24 -55.83 -62.00
N GLN A 196 5.57 -55.85 -63.30
CA GLN A 196 6.64 -55.04 -63.86
C GLN A 196 6.37 -53.53 -63.74
N GLU A 197 5.14 -53.06 -64.01
CA GLU A 197 4.79 -51.65 -63.83
C GLU A 197 4.83 -51.24 -62.35
N GLN A 198 4.38 -52.11 -61.44
CA GLN A 198 4.45 -51.85 -60.00
C GLN A 198 5.90 -51.78 -59.49
N GLU A 199 6.78 -52.64 -59.98
CA GLU A 199 8.23 -52.56 -59.72
C GLU A 199 8.83 -51.26 -60.27
N SER A 200 8.42 -50.82 -61.46
CA SER A 200 8.87 -49.55 -62.04
C SER A 200 8.41 -48.34 -61.22
N LEU A 201 7.15 -48.32 -60.78
CA LEU A 201 6.61 -47.26 -59.92
C LEU A 201 7.29 -47.24 -58.55
N LEU A 202 7.60 -48.41 -57.97
CA LEU A 202 8.35 -48.51 -56.72
C LEU A 202 9.72 -47.84 -56.85
N PHE A 203 10.45 -48.13 -57.93
CA PHE A 203 11.74 -47.50 -58.21
C PHE A 203 11.64 -45.97 -58.30
N VAL A 204 10.63 -45.44 -58.99
CA VAL A 204 10.41 -43.99 -59.08
C VAL A 204 10.07 -43.38 -57.71
N ILE A 205 9.27 -44.07 -56.89
CA ILE A 205 8.94 -43.64 -55.53
C ILE A 205 10.19 -43.61 -54.65
N GLU A 206 11.04 -44.63 -54.72
CA GLU A 206 12.30 -44.68 -53.99
C GLU A 206 13.22 -43.53 -54.41
N MET A 207 13.42 -43.31 -55.71
CA MET A 207 14.18 -42.17 -56.23
C MET A 207 13.63 -40.81 -55.75
N LYS A 208 12.30 -40.63 -55.77
CA LYS A 208 11.68 -39.40 -55.28
C LYS A 208 11.84 -39.24 -53.77
N SER A 209 11.77 -40.33 -53.02
CA SER A 209 11.95 -40.33 -51.57
C SER A 209 13.38 -39.95 -51.19
N GLU A 210 14.39 -40.49 -51.88
CA GLU A 210 15.80 -40.11 -51.74
C GLU A 210 16.01 -38.63 -52.06
N SER A 211 15.48 -38.14 -53.19
CA SER A 211 15.60 -36.72 -53.56
C SER A 211 14.94 -35.79 -52.53
N ILE A 212 13.78 -36.16 -51.98
CA ILE A 212 13.14 -35.41 -50.89
C ILE A 212 14.02 -35.42 -49.64
N GLN A 213 14.65 -36.55 -49.32
CA GLN A 213 15.54 -36.66 -48.17
C GLN A 213 16.79 -35.78 -48.33
N GLU A 214 17.38 -35.73 -49.52
CA GLU A 214 18.47 -34.81 -49.83
C GLU A 214 18.06 -33.34 -49.67
N GLN A 215 16.87 -32.98 -50.14
CA GLN A 215 16.31 -31.63 -49.96
C GLN A 215 16.11 -31.29 -48.48
N ARG A 216 15.61 -32.24 -47.66
CA ARG A 216 15.50 -32.06 -46.20
C ARG A 216 16.86 -31.83 -45.55
N ASN A 217 17.86 -32.63 -45.89
CA ASN A 217 19.21 -32.47 -45.36
C ASN A 217 19.80 -31.09 -45.73
N ARG A 218 19.56 -30.63 -46.96
CA ARG A 218 19.97 -29.29 -47.41
C ARG A 218 19.25 -28.18 -46.64
N LEU A 219 17.97 -28.34 -46.36
CA LEU A 219 17.18 -27.40 -45.57
C LEU A 219 17.71 -27.27 -44.14
N LEU A 220 18.01 -28.40 -43.47
CA LEU A 220 18.64 -28.41 -42.15
C LEU A 220 20.01 -27.71 -42.14
N GLN A 221 20.83 -27.92 -43.17
CA GLN A 221 22.11 -27.21 -43.31
C GLN A 221 21.91 -25.70 -43.48
N MET A 222 20.89 -25.28 -44.23
CA MET A 222 20.56 -23.86 -44.38
C MET A 222 20.07 -23.24 -43.07
N GLU A 223 19.24 -23.95 -42.30
CA GLU A 223 18.80 -23.51 -40.96
C GLU A 223 19.99 -23.31 -40.02
N ALA A 224 20.91 -24.26 -39.94
CA ALA A 224 22.13 -24.14 -39.12
C ALA A 224 23.03 -22.96 -39.56
N LEU A 225 23.13 -22.70 -40.87
CA LEU A 225 23.86 -21.53 -41.38
C LEU A 225 23.15 -20.21 -41.03
N ALA A 226 21.82 -20.18 -41.04
CA ALA A 226 21.04 -19.01 -40.65
C ALA A 226 21.22 -18.69 -39.15
N GLU A 227 21.20 -19.70 -38.28
CA GLU A 227 21.50 -19.54 -36.85
C GLU A 227 22.90 -19.00 -36.61
N LYS A 228 23.90 -19.56 -37.31
CA LYS A 228 25.29 -19.07 -37.22
C LYS A 228 25.41 -17.62 -37.71
N LYS A 229 24.73 -17.27 -38.80
CA LYS A 229 24.69 -15.90 -39.31
C LYS A 229 24.11 -14.94 -38.27
N LEU A 230 23.00 -15.29 -37.63
CA LEU A 230 22.39 -14.48 -36.57
C LEU A 230 23.36 -14.28 -35.40
N SER A 231 24.03 -15.35 -34.94
CA SER A 231 25.03 -15.24 -33.87
C SER A 231 26.22 -14.33 -34.25
N LEU A 232 26.66 -14.38 -35.51
CA LEU A 232 27.72 -13.49 -36.00
C LEU A 232 27.24 -12.04 -36.12
N GLU A 233 25.98 -11.81 -36.49
CA GLU A 233 25.37 -10.47 -36.50
C GLU A 233 25.32 -9.88 -35.08
N ASP A 234 24.94 -10.68 -34.08
CA ASP A 234 24.96 -10.26 -32.67
C ASP A 234 26.37 -9.90 -32.18
N GLN A 235 27.36 -10.72 -32.53
CA GLN A 235 28.77 -10.45 -32.21
C GLN A 235 29.27 -9.17 -32.90
N LEU A 236 28.88 -8.95 -34.15
CA LEU A 236 29.23 -7.74 -34.88
C LEU A 236 28.65 -6.48 -34.20
N VAL A 237 27.38 -6.53 -33.81
CA VAL A 237 26.73 -5.43 -33.07
C VAL A 237 27.46 -5.16 -31.75
N HIS A 238 27.83 -6.20 -31.00
CA HIS A 238 28.57 -6.04 -29.76
C HIS A 238 29.93 -5.35 -29.97
N VAL A 239 30.68 -5.78 -30.99
CA VAL A 239 31.98 -5.16 -31.33
C VAL A 239 31.81 -3.71 -31.78
N LEU A 240 30.77 -3.41 -32.58
CA LEU A 240 30.47 -2.04 -32.99
C LEU A 240 30.14 -1.14 -31.79
N GLN A 241 29.36 -1.65 -30.83
CA GLN A 241 29.06 -0.91 -29.60
C GLN A 241 30.33 -0.63 -28.79
N GLN A 242 31.20 -1.64 -28.61
CA GLN A 242 32.47 -1.45 -27.92
C GLN A 242 33.37 -0.44 -28.62
N ASN A 243 33.38 -0.43 -29.96
CA ASN A 243 34.15 0.54 -30.74
C ASN A 243 33.62 1.97 -30.53
N GLU A 244 32.30 2.14 -30.52
CA GLU A 244 31.65 3.42 -30.25
C GLU A 244 31.97 3.93 -28.84
N ASP A 245 31.88 3.07 -27.83
CA ASP A 245 32.21 3.42 -26.44
C ASP A 245 33.68 3.88 -26.32
N LEU A 246 34.60 3.22 -27.03
CA LEU A 246 36.01 3.63 -27.09
C LEU A 246 36.18 4.97 -27.81
N ARG A 247 35.42 5.21 -28.89
CA ARG A 247 35.44 6.48 -29.62
C ARG A 247 35.00 7.64 -28.74
N VAL A 248 33.88 7.49 -28.02
CA VAL A 248 33.38 8.48 -27.05
C VAL A 248 34.41 8.73 -25.96
N ARG A 249 35.05 7.68 -25.42
CA ARG A 249 36.12 7.83 -24.43
C ARG A 249 37.31 8.63 -24.98
N MET A 250 37.69 8.38 -26.23
CA MET A 250 38.78 9.10 -26.90
C MET A 250 38.45 10.58 -27.07
N GLU A 251 37.22 10.91 -27.45
CA GLU A 251 36.74 12.29 -27.57
C GLU A 251 36.74 13.01 -26.20
N ASN A 252 36.34 12.32 -25.12
CA ASN A 252 36.43 12.84 -23.76
C ASN A 252 37.88 13.13 -23.32
N TYR A 253 38.83 12.25 -23.65
CA TYR A 253 40.25 12.53 -23.38
C TYR A 253 40.77 13.69 -24.23
N GLN A 254 40.35 13.78 -25.49
CA GLN A 254 40.74 14.88 -26.37
C GLN A 254 40.24 16.24 -25.86
N THR A 255 39.00 16.32 -25.40
CA THR A 255 38.44 17.54 -24.80
C THR A 255 39.15 17.91 -23.50
N LEU A 256 39.46 16.94 -22.64
CA LEU A 256 40.26 17.16 -21.43
C LEU A 256 41.66 17.70 -21.76
N ILE A 257 42.34 17.12 -22.75
CA ILE A 257 43.66 17.60 -23.20
C ILE A 257 43.56 19.05 -23.69
N GLN A 258 42.53 19.39 -24.47
CA GLN A 258 42.31 20.76 -24.94
C GLN A 258 42.06 21.73 -23.77
N GLN A 259 41.29 21.32 -22.76
CA GLN A 259 41.04 22.12 -21.56
C GLN A 259 42.32 22.36 -20.76
N LEU A 260 43.07 21.31 -20.44
CA LEU A 260 44.34 21.43 -19.69
C LEU A 260 45.35 22.29 -20.46
N SER A 261 45.40 22.16 -21.80
CA SER A 261 46.25 22.99 -22.65
C SER A 261 45.82 24.46 -22.68
N LYS A 262 44.53 24.75 -22.46
CA LYS A 262 44.03 26.12 -22.29
C LYS A 262 44.41 26.66 -20.92
N GLU A 263 44.15 25.91 -19.85
CA GLU A 263 44.51 26.30 -18.48
C GLU A 263 46.01 26.54 -18.34
N GLN A 264 46.85 25.71 -18.96
CA GLN A 264 48.30 25.90 -18.99
C GLN A 264 48.70 27.22 -19.66
N ARG A 265 48.06 27.58 -20.80
CA ARG A 265 48.30 28.86 -21.48
C ARG A 265 47.83 30.04 -20.64
N ASP A 266 46.64 29.95 -20.04
CA ASP A 266 46.07 31.02 -19.20
C ASP A 266 46.96 31.27 -17.96
N LEU A 267 47.47 30.22 -17.32
CA LEU A 267 48.43 30.31 -16.20
C LEU A 267 49.77 30.91 -16.62
N GLN A 268 50.29 30.51 -17.78
CA GLN A 268 51.53 31.08 -18.31
C GLN A 268 51.37 32.59 -18.57
N GLU A 269 50.25 33.00 -19.18
CA GLU A 269 49.96 34.41 -19.43
C GLU A 269 49.77 35.19 -18.12
N ALA A 270 49.15 34.60 -17.09
CA ALA A 270 49.02 35.22 -15.77
C ALA A 270 50.39 35.39 -15.09
N LEU A 271 51.27 34.39 -15.18
CA LEU A 271 52.63 34.45 -14.67
C LEU A 271 53.44 35.55 -15.37
N GLU A 272 53.38 35.62 -16.70
CA GLU A 272 54.04 36.67 -17.49
C GLU A 272 53.57 38.07 -17.05
N ARG A 273 52.26 38.28 -16.87
CA ARG A 273 51.71 39.55 -16.34
C ARG A 273 52.25 39.87 -14.95
N GLN A 274 52.27 38.90 -14.04
CA GLN A 274 52.79 39.09 -12.67
C GLN A 274 54.29 39.43 -12.68
N CYS A 275 55.08 38.78 -13.55
CA CYS A 275 56.50 39.09 -13.73
C CYS A 275 56.69 40.53 -14.21
N MET A 276 55.90 40.98 -15.19
CA MET A 276 55.94 42.37 -15.69
C MET A 276 55.59 43.39 -14.59
N GLU A 277 54.54 43.12 -13.80
CA GLU A 277 54.16 43.98 -12.68
C GLU A 277 55.21 44.01 -11.57
N ASN A 278 55.80 42.86 -11.24
CA ASN A 278 56.88 42.76 -10.26
C ASN A 278 58.12 43.54 -10.72
N GLN A 279 58.49 43.42 -12.00
CA GLN A 279 59.57 44.21 -12.58
C GLN A 279 59.29 45.72 -12.47
N LYS A 280 58.06 46.14 -12.78
CA LYS A 280 57.63 47.54 -12.62
C LYS A 280 57.73 48.02 -11.17
N LEU A 281 57.19 47.24 -10.21
CA LEU A 281 57.27 47.56 -8.79
C LEU A 281 58.72 47.57 -8.27
N SER A 282 59.59 46.70 -8.79
CA SER A 282 61.01 46.70 -8.47
C SER A 282 61.69 47.98 -8.96
N GLN A 283 61.38 48.43 -10.18
CA GLN A 283 61.85 49.72 -10.70
C GLN A 283 61.33 50.89 -9.85
N GLU A 284 60.03 50.93 -9.54
CA GLU A 284 59.44 51.96 -8.66
C GLU A 284 60.10 51.94 -7.27
N LYS A 285 60.36 50.76 -6.70
CA LYS A 285 61.08 50.59 -5.44
C LYS A 285 62.50 51.13 -5.53
N GLU A 286 63.25 50.81 -6.57
CA GLU A 286 64.60 51.33 -6.81
C GLU A 286 64.59 52.86 -6.96
N GLU A 287 63.63 53.42 -7.70
CA GLU A 287 63.45 54.87 -7.83
C GLU A 287 63.14 55.54 -6.48
N LEU A 288 62.28 54.92 -5.67
CA LEU A 288 61.95 55.43 -4.32
C LEU A 288 63.14 55.31 -3.37
N LEU A 289 63.90 54.22 -3.41
CA LEU A 289 65.14 54.06 -2.65
C LEU A 289 66.18 55.09 -3.08
N PHE A 290 66.31 55.34 -4.39
CA PHE A 290 67.18 56.39 -4.93
C PHE A 290 66.73 57.75 -4.39
N LYS A 291 65.43 58.10 -4.47
CA LYS A 291 64.88 59.33 -3.87
C LYS A 291 65.16 59.41 -2.38
N LEU A 292 64.96 58.35 -1.59
CA LEU A 292 65.23 58.36 -0.15
C LEU A 292 66.71 58.54 0.16
N LEU A 293 67.60 57.81 -0.52
CA LEU A 293 69.04 57.91 -0.33
C LEU A 293 69.56 59.28 -0.75
N HIS A 294 69.08 59.84 -1.87
CA HIS A 294 69.51 61.14 -2.38
C HIS A 294 68.81 62.32 -1.71
N ASN A 295 67.64 62.11 -1.09
CA ASN A 295 67.01 63.05 -0.15
C ASN A 295 67.63 62.94 1.26
N GLN A 296 68.26 61.81 1.62
CA GLN A 296 69.09 61.66 2.82
C GLN A 296 70.55 62.11 2.59
N ASP A 297 71.02 62.08 1.35
CA ASP A 297 72.23 62.74 0.84
C ASP A 297 71.93 64.19 0.42
N SER A 298 70.66 64.62 0.50
CA SER A 298 70.25 65.94 1.00
C SER A 298 70.23 65.94 2.53
N SER A 299 71.23 65.29 3.10
CA SER A 299 72.30 66.04 3.72
C SER A 299 71.95 67.51 3.99
N ARG A 300 72.02 67.97 5.22
CA ARG A 300 72.55 67.29 6.40
C ARG A 300 72.13 68.19 7.57
N SER A 301 70.85 68.13 7.91
CA SER A 301 70.39 68.68 9.17
C SER A 301 69.47 67.66 9.80
N SER A 302 69.89 67.16 10.96
CA SER A 302 69.09 66.39 11.91
C SER A 302 68.93 64.90 11.64
N ARG A 303 69.78 64.16 12.37
CA ARG A 303 69.66 62.77 12.80
C ARG A 303 68.22 62.37 13.16
N SER A 304 67.87 61.11 12.92
CA SER A 304 67.66 60.11 13.99
C SER A 304 66.65 59.04 13.60
N SER A 305 67.16 57.83 13.38
CA SER A 305 66.67 56.55 13.91
C SER A 305 65.16 56.41 14.13
N PHE A 306 64.45 55.78 13.18
CA PHE A 306 63.36 54.87 13.53
C PHE A 306 63.37 53.62 12.64
N HIS A 307 63.78 52.55 13.29
CA HIS A 307 63.57 51.15 12.96
C HIS A 307 62.07 50.86 12.78
N MET A 308 61.68 50.20 11.70
CA MET A 308 60.39 49.50 11.58
C MET A 308 60.64 48.11 10.98
N SER A 309 60.35 47.11 11.80
CA SER A 309 60.43 45.69 11.49
C SER A 309 59.34 45.26 10.50
N ALA A 310 59.68 44.25 9.70
CA ALA A 310 58.78 43.55 8.80
C ALA A 310 57.67 42.79 9.56
N PRO A 311 56.44 42.75 9.04
CA PRO A 311 55.41 41.83 9.52
C PRO A 311 55.57 40.45 8.87
N VAL A 312 55.47 39.41 9.69
CA VAL A 312 55.21 38.00 9.32
C VAL A 312 53.72 37.75 9.63
N PRO A 313 52.95 37.10 8.75
CA PRO A 313 52.59 35.68 8.96
C PRO A 313 52.54 34.90 7.61
N GLN A 314 53.12 33.69 7.47
CA GLN A 314 52.67 32.37 7.95
C GLN A 314 51.19 32.01 7.69
N ALA A 315 51.01 30.73 7.32
CA ALA A 315 49.79 29.94 7.17
C ALA A 315 49.14 29.99 5.76
N SER A 316 48.71 28.90 5.13
CA SER A 316 48.79 27.46 5.41
C SER A 316 48.38 26.76 4.11
N VAL A 317 49.11 25.73 3.73
CA VAL A 317 48.72 24.82 2.65
C VAL A 317 47.76 23.78 3.24
N SER A 318 46.60 23.63 2.62
CA SER A 318 45.85 22.38 2.53
C SER A 318 45.60 22.12 1.06
#